data_AF-A0A536ZFA8-F1
#
_entry.id   AF-A0A536ZFA8-F1
#
_cell.length_a   1.000
_cell.length_b   1.000
_cell.length_c   1.000
_cell.angle_alpha   90.00
_cell.angle_beta   90.00
_cell.angle_gamma   90.00
#
_symmetry.space_group_name_H-M   'P 1'
#
loop_
_entity.id
_entity.type
_entity.pdbx_description
1 polymer ?
#
loop_
_entity_poly.entity_id
_entity_poly.type
_entity_poly.pdbx_seq_one_letter_code
_entity_poly.pdbx_strand_id
1 'polypeptide(L)' 'MQLLQALVGELGSRATLKLFADADHSFHVPARTGRKDSEIMAELLDALAGWIEMTIPRAVKR' A
#
# COMPACT_ATOMS: atom_id res chain seq x y z
N MET A 1 -1.80 14.83 -3.89
CA MET A 1 -2.50 13.55 -3.61
C MET A 1 -3.96 13.50 -4.08
N GLN A 2 -4.59 14.61 -4.46
CA GLN A 2 -6.01 14.61 -4.89
C GLN A 2 -6.26 13.86 -6.22
N LEU A 3 -5.32 13.91 -7.18
CA LEU A 3 -5.50 13.26 -8.49
C LEU A 3 -5.55 11.73 -8.41
N LEU A 4 -4.68 11.11 -7.60
CA LEU A 4 -4.68 9.66 -7.42
C LEU A 4 -5.93 9.17 -6.67
N GLN A 5 -6.37 9.90 -5.66
CA GLN A 5 -7.60 9.57 -4.93
C GLN A 5 -8.83 9.65 -5.85
N ALA A 6 -8.94 10.72 -6.65
CA ALA A 6 -10.03 10.86 -7.61
C ALA A 6 -10.00 9.74 -8.66
N LEU A 7 -8.83 9.47 -9.25
CA LEU A 7 -8.68 8.41 -10.24
C LEU A 7 -9.03 7.03 -9.69
N VAL A 8 -8.56 6.68 -8.49
CA VAL A 8 -8.92 5.39 -7.87
C VAL A 8 -10.42 5.33 -7.56
N GLY A 9 -11.03 6.46 -7.19
CA GLY A 9 -12.49 6.58 -7.07
C GLY A 9 -13.22 6.24 -8.38
N GLU A 10 -12.74 6.75 -9.52
CA GLU A 10 -13.30 6.44 -10.84
C GLU A 10 -13.06 4.98 -11.28
N LEU A 11 -11.94 4.38 -10.87
CA LEU A 11 -11.61 2.99 -11.19
C LEU A 11 -12.48 1.99 -10.41
N GLY A 12 -13.00 2.39 -9.24
CA GLY A 12 -13.90 1.58 -8.42
C GLY A 12 -13.26 0.28 -7.96
N SER A 13 -13.98 -0.83 -8.04
CA SER A 13 -13.52 -2.16 -7.60
C SER A 13 -12.28 -2.69 -8.33
N ARG A 14 -11.84 -2.03 -9.40
CA ARG A 14 -10.66 -2.43 -10.19
C ARG A 14 -9.34 -1.98 -9.57
N ALA A 15 -9.36 -1.04 -8.63
CA ALA A 15 -8.15 -0.49 -8.02
C ALA A 15 -8.34 -0.16 -6.54
N THR A 16 -7.25 -0.20 -5.79
CA THR A 16 -7.19 0.27 -4.40
C THR A 16 -6.03 1.25 -4.25
N LEU A 17 -6.15 2.17 -3.28
CA LEU A 17 -5.09 3.13 -2.94
C LEU A 17 -4.80 3.01 -1.45
N LYS A 18 -3.56 2.64 -1.10
CA LYS A 18 -3.06 2.70 0.27
C LYS A 18 -2.05 3.84 0.39
N LEU A 19 -2.29 4.75 1.33
CA LEU A 19 -1.38 5.85 1.64
C LEU A 19 -0.56 5.48 2.87
N PHE A 20 0.74 5.71 2.80
CA PHE A 20 1.66 5.55 3.92
C PHE A 20 1.98 6.94 4.50
N ALA A 21 1.52 7.19 5.72
CA ALA A 21 1.62 8.52 6.34
C ALA A 21 3.09 8.92 6.54
N ASP A 22 3.39 10.19 6.27
CA ASP A 22 4.69 10.84 6.44
C ASP A 22 5.86 10.27 5.61
N ALA A 23 5.62 9.20 4.86
CA ALA A 23 6.60 8.57 4.00
C ALA A 23 6.81 9.37 2.71
N ASP A 24 8.06 9.58 2.33
CA ASP A 24 8.41 10.22 1.06
C ASP A 24 8.39 9.23 -0.13
N HIS A 25 8.88 9.66 -1.30
CA HIS A 25 8.91 8.85 -2.52
C HIS A 25 9.81 7.61 -2.42
N SER A 26 10.75 7.61 -1.46
CA SER A 26 11.64 6.48 -1.17
C SER A 26 11.22 5.77 0.13
N PHE A 27 10.04 6.07 0.66
CA PHE A 27 9.48 5.54 1.90
C PHE A 27 10.26 5.91 3.18
N HIS A 28 11.03 6.98 3.16
CA HIS A 28 11.63 7.52 4.38
C HIS A 28 10.62 8.33 5.17
N VAL A 29 10.67 8.25 6.49
CA VAL A 29 9.86 9.05 7.40
C VAL A 29 10.72 10.00 8.22
N PRO A 30 10.26 11.25 8.46
CA PRO A 30 10.95 12.15 9.37
C PRO A 30 11.03 11.56 10.78
N ALA A 31 12.21 11.66 11.42
CA ALA A 31 12.41 11.15 12.78
C ALA A 31 11.42 11.72 13.82
N ARG A 32 10.92 12.94 13.60
CA ARG A 32 9.90 13.58 14.46
C ARG A 32 8.54 12.86 14.50
N THR A 33 8.29 11.95 13.57
CA THR A 33 7.08 11.12 13.56
C THR A 33 7.14 10.00 14.59
N GLY A 34 8.33 9.70 15.13
CA GLY A 34 8.57 8.56 16.01
C GLY A 34 8.56 7.21 15.28
N ARG A 35 8.27 7.18 13.98
CA ARG A 35 8.30 5.99 13.13
C ARG A 35 9.68 5.78 12.52
N LYS A 36 9.99 4.52 12.20
CA LYS A 36 11.18 4.14 11.42
C LYS A 36 10.78 3.75 10.00
N ASP A 37 11.68 3.96 9.06
CA ASP A 37 11.49 3.53 7.66
C ASP A 37 11.17 2.03 7.57
N SER A 38 11.79 1.21 8.43
CA SER A 38 11.52 -0.23 8.50
C SER A 38 10.07 -0.57 8.84
N GLU A 39 9.41 0.26 9.64
CA GLU A 39 8.00 0.06 10.01
C GLU A 39 7.08 0.39 8.82
N ILE A 40 7.42 1.42 8.04
CA ILE A 40 6.72 1.72 6.79
C ILE A 40 6.93 0.60 5.77
N MET A 41 8.15 0.09 5.64
CA MET A 41 8.46 -0.99 4.72
C MET A 41 7.74 -2.28 5.10
N ALA A 42 7.67 -2.62 6.39
CA ALA A 42 6.87 -3.76 6.84
C ALA A 42 5.39 -3.58 6.48
N GLU A 43 4.81 -2.41 6.76
CA GLU A 43 3.42 -2.09 6.44
C GLU A 43 3.14 -2.16 4.93
N LEU A 44 4.10 -1.73 4.10
CA LEU A 44 4.04 -1.79 2.65
C LEU A 44 4.05 -3.23 2.15
N LEU A 45 4.97 -4.05 2.67
CA LEU A 45 5.09 -5.45 2.29
C LEU A 45 3.85 -6.24 2.68
N ASP A 46 3.27 -5.98 3.86
CA ASP A 46 2.01 -6.61 4.29
C ASP A 46 0.85 -6.24 3.35
N ALA A 47 0.74 -4.96 2.98
CA ALA A 47 -0.29 -4.50 2.05
C ALA A 47 -0.13 -5.11 0.64
N LEU A 48 1.11 -5.22 0.16
CA LEU A 48 1.42 -5.84 -1.12
C LEU A 48 1.09 -7.34 -1.09
N ALA A 49 1.50 -8.05 -0.03
CA ALA A 49 1.19 -9.46 0.14
C ALA A 49 -0.32 -9.71 0.13
N GLY A 50 -1.09 -8.93 0.91
CA GLY A 50 -2.55 -9.02 0.92
C GLY A 50 -3.18 -8.76 -0.46
N TRP A 51 -2.67 -7.77 -1.21
CA TRP A 51 -3.13 -7.52 -2.57
C TRP A 51 -2.84 -8.67 -3.54
N ILE A 52 -1.66 -9.29 -3.44
CA ILE A 52 -1.30 -10.48 -4.23
C ILE A 52 -2.26 -11.63 -3.90
N GLU A 53 -2.53 -11.89 -2.62
CA GLU A 53 -3.45 -12.95 -2.20
C GLU A 53 -4.88 -12.73 -2.70
N MET A 54 -5.35 -11.49 -2.76
CA MET A 54 -6.67 -11.16 -3.31
C MET A 54 -6.73 -11.29 -4.83
N THR A 55 -5.63 -11.02 -5.53
CA THR A 55 -5.60 -10.91 -6.99
C THR A 55 -5.29 -12.24 -7.67
N ILE A 56 -4.48 -13.09 -7.03
CA ILE A 56 -4.08 -14.39 -7.58
C ILE A 56 -5.01 -15.48 -7.01
N PRO A 57 -5.76 -16.20 -7.87
CA PRO A 57 -6.50 -17.37 -7.42
C PRO A 57 -5.55 -18.38 -6.78
N ARG A 58 -5.79 -18.77 -5.53
CA ARG A 58 -5.01 -19.83 -4.89
C ARG A 58 -5.15 -21.10 -5.73
N ALA A 59 -4.02 -21.69 -6.12
CA ALA A 59 -4.01 -23.01 -6.72
C ALA A 59 -4.67 -23.99 -5.73
N VAL A 60 -5.80 -24.56 -6.14
CA VAL A 60 -6.45 -25.63 -5.37
C VAL A 60 -5.45 -26.79 -5.33
N LYS A 61 -4.94 -27.12 -4.14
CA LYS A 61 -4.23 -28.40 -3.94
C LYS A 61 -5.22 -29.52 -4.27
N ARG A 62 -4.94 -30.26 -5.33
CA ARG A 62 -5.59 -31.55 -5.60
C ARG A 62 -5.22 -32.56 -4.52
#